data_AF-A0A382E6J8-F1
#
_entry.id   AF-A0A382E6J8-F1
#
_cell.length_a   1.000
_cell.length_b   1.000
_cell.length_c   1.000
_cell.angle_alpha   90.00
_cell.angle_beta   90.00
_cell.angle_gamma   90.00
#
_symmetry.space_group_name_H-M   'P 1'
#
loop_
_entity.id
_entity.type
_entity.pdbx_description
1 polymer ?
#
loop_
_entity_poly.entity_id
_entity_poly.type
_entity_poly.pdbx_seq_one_letter_code
_entity_poly.pdbx_strand_id
1 'polypeptide(L)'
;TDNTTTDNTTTDNTTTDNTTTDTTAPTVSSIFPTDNQSGVSISDNISVTFSEAMDTTSVTTNTSNTSCSGQFQLSSDNFSSCFQMSSSPSSSNSDKTFTIDPSDNLSRATTYKIRVTIGVKDSAGNTMSSQYETSSGFTTWSGTQQLGATSGNDQGEGVTVDSSNNIYVTGVVAKALDGNTRSGGLDFFLLKYNSSGVKQWTLQLGTSSSDLGYGVTVDSSDNIYITGNTGGGLDNNTNSGDIDLFLVKYNSSGTKQWTQQLGTSSEDIALEVTTDSSDNIYVTGYTKGGLDNNTNSGSTDIFLVKYNSSGTKQWTKQLGTSSGDKGRGVTVDSSGNIYVTGETKSGLDGNSNMSGYSWDFFLVKYNSSGVKQWTKQFGTSGSDFGYGVTVDSSDNLYVTGKTNGGMDNNTNSGSYDIFLVKYNSSGTKQWTQQLGTSSDDSAEGVTVDSSDNIYVMGNTDGGLDGNINSGGWDFFLVKYNSSGTKQWTQQLGTSSDDSGKGVTVDSSNNIYVTGFTSGGLDGNTNLGARDIFLVKYNSDGVLQ
;
A
#
# COMPACT_ATOMS: atom_id res chain seq x y z
N THR A 1 -8.95 106.21 -13.57
CA THR A 1 -8.44 105.42 -12.45
C THR A 1 -9.44 104.30 -12.22
N ASP A 2 -9.42 103.27 -13.06
CA ASP A 2 -8.57 102.07 -13.00
C ASP A 2 -9.22 100.96 -12.14
N ASN A 3 -9.42 99.79 -12.78
CA ASN A 3 -9.40 98.37 -12.34
C ASN A 3 -9.64 98.02 -10.85
N THR A 4 -10.16 96.85 -10.43
CA THR A 4 -10.52 95.56 -11.03
C THR A 4 -11.21 94.71 -9.95
N THR A 5 -12.10 93.85 -10.42
CA THR A 5 -12.51 92.53 -9.91
C THR A 5 -11.48 91.76 -9.07
N THR A 6 -11.91 91.16 -7.97
CA THR A 6 -11.25 90.00 -7.33
C THR A 6 -12.11 88.74 -7.53
N ASP A 7 -11.50 87.75 -8.15
CA ASP A 7 -12.03 86.41 -8.44
C ASP A 7 -11.35 85.37 -7.52
N ASN A 8 -12.12 84.30 -7.23
CA ASN A 8 -11.71 82.94 -6.87
C ASN A 8 -11.01 82.71 -5.49
N THR A 9 -11.33 81.68 -4.70
CA THR A 9 -11.57 80.27 -5.08
C THR A 9 -12.47 79.52 -4.08
N THR A 10 -13.38 78.70 -4.62
CA THR A 10 -13.96 77.53 -3.93
C THR A 10 -12.97 76.38 -3.99
N THR A 11 -12.58 75.84 -2.83
CA THR A 11 -11.85 74.58 -2.71
C THR A 11 -12.81 73.41 -2.92
N ASP A 12 -12.76 72.83 -4.12
CA ASP A 12 -13.33 71.52 -4.44
C ASP A 12 -12.40 70.43 -3.89
N ASN A 13 -12.91 69.67 -2.93
CA ASN A 13 -12.18 68.60 -2.26
C ASN A 13 -12.46 67.30 -3.02
N THR A 14 -11.85 67.15 -4.19
CA THR A 14 -11.80 65.88 -4.89
C THR A 14 -10.75 65.01 -4.22
N THR A 15 -11.19 64.10 -3.35
CA THR A 15 -10.42 62.91 -3.01
C THR A 15 -10.22 62.13 -4.30
N THR A 16 -9.05 62.31 -4.92
CA THR A 16 -8.54 61.40 -5.94
C THR A 16 -8.39 60.04 -5.27
N ASP A 17 -9.38 59.17 -5.47
CA ASP A 17 -9.25 57.75 -5.24
C ASP A 17 -8.23 57.24 -6.25
N ASN A 18 -6.97 57.25 -5.83
CA ASN A 18 -5.84 56.82 -6.62
C ASN A 18 -5.77 55.29 -6.53
N THR A 19 -6.85 54.59 -6.90
CA THR A 19 -6.76 53.19 -7.28
C THR A 19 -5.97 53.15 -8.57
N THR A 20 -4.68 52.82 -8.49
CA THR A 20 -3.91 52.44 -9.66
C THR A 20 -4.72 51.37 -10.39
N THR A 21 -5.27 51.69 -11.56
CA THR A 21 -5.97 50.73 -12.40
C THR A 21 -5.00 49.61 -12.68
N ASP A 22 -5.32 48.41 -12.20
CA ASP A 22 -4.54 47.24 -12.50
C ASP A 22 -4.64 46.95 -13.99
N THR A 23 -3.50 46.97 -14.67
CA THR A 23 -3.37 46.68 -16.10
C THR A 23 -2.54 45.41 -16.33
N THR A 24 -2.23 44.67 -15.27
CA THR A 24 -1.40 43.48 -15.33
C THR A 24 -2.25 42.33 -15.85
N ALA A 25 -1.77 41.62 -16.86
CA ALA A 25 -2.48 40.45 -17.36
C ALA A 25 -2.23 39.25 -16.43
N PRO A 26 -3.28 38.50 -16.04
CA PRO A 26 -3.10 37.30 -15.25
C PRO A 26 -2.31 36.24 -16.04
N THR A 27 -1.57 35.40 -15.32
CA THR A 27 -0.83 34.26 -15.87
C THR A 27 -1.12 33.01 -15.04
N VAL A 28 -0.98 31.82 -15.64
CA VAL A 28 -1.02 30.56 -14.89
C VAL A 28 0.31 30.40 -14.15
N SER A 29 0.26 30.39 -12.83
CA SER A 29 1.43 30.26 -11.96
C SER A 29 1.77 28.80 -11.66
N SER A 30 0.75 27.94 -11.53
CA SER A 30 0.92 26.49 -11.39
C SER A 30 -0.36 25.74 -11.79
N ILE A 31 -0.22 24.43 -11.97
CA ILE A 31 -1.33 23.50 -12.24
C ILE A 31 -1.15 22.24 -11.40
N PHE A 32 -2.26 21.56 -11.14
CA PHE A 32 -2.29 20.18 -10.69
C PHE A 32 -3.30 19.40 -11.54
N PRO A 33 -2.96 18.22 -12.07
CA PRO A 33 -1.61 17.64 -12.09
C PRO A 33 -0.60 18.49 -12.90
N THR A 34 0.69 18.33 -12.61
CA THR A 34 1.77 19.06 -13.28
C THR A 34 2.04 18.54 -14.70
N ASP A 35 2.56 19.39 -15.60
CA ASP A 35 2.91 18.98 -16.97
C ASP A 35 4.02 17.92 -16.96
N ASN A 36 3.84 16.85 -17.75
CA ASN A 36 4.61 15.60 -17.72
C ASN A 36 4.46 14.74 -16.44
N GLN A 37 3.53 15.04 -15.53
CA GLN A 37 3.24 14.15 -14.41
C GLN A 37 2.63 12.83 -14.92
N SER A 38 3.09 11.72 -14.39
CA SER A 38 2.50 10.39 -14.63
C SER A 38 1.92 9.85 -13.33
N GLY A 39 1.12 8.78 -13.42
CA GLY A 39 0.58 8.13 -12.22
C GLY A 39 -0.55 8.86 -11.53
N VAL A 40 -1.15 9.84 -12.21
CA VAL A 40 -2.26 10.62 -11.67
C VAL A 40 -3.43 9.68 -11.44
N SER A 41 -4.11 9.80 -10.30
CA SER A 41 -5.32 9.02 -10.05
C SER A 41 -6.40 9.41 -11.07
N ILE A 42 -7.15 8.43 -11.55
CA ILE A 42 -8.29 8.69 -12.45
C ILE A 42 -9.42 9.49 -11.78
N SER A 43 -9.40 9.63 -10.45
CA SER A 43 -10.35 10.39 -9.64
C SER A 43 -9.77 11.68 -9.07
N ASP A 44 -8.52 12.03 -9.41
CA ASP A 44 -7.93 13.29 -8.96
C ASP A 44 -8.68 14.49 -9.55
N ASN A 45 -8.87 15.51 -8.72
CA ASN A 45 -9.31 16.81 -9.20
C ASN A 45 -8.21 17.50 -10.01
N ILE A 46 -8.61 18.48 -10.83
CA ILE A 46 -7.68 19.22 -11.69
C ILE A 46 -7.79 20.70 -11.32
N SER A 47 -6.66 21.35 -11.05
CA SER A 47 -6.65 22.75 -10.65
C SER A 47 -5.62 23.58 -11.40
N VAL A 48 -5.93 24.87 -11.51
CA VAL A 48 -5.05 25.91 -12.03
C VAL A 48 -4.96 27.00 -10.98
N THR A 49 -3.73 27.44 -10.67
CA THR A 49 -3.48 28.64 -9.86
C THR A 49 -2.96 29.75 -10.76
N PHE A 50 -3.50 30.95 -10.59
CA PHE A 50 -3.12 32.16 -11.33
C PHE A 50 -2.12 33.02 -10.53
N SER A 51 -1.48 33.99 -11.19
CA SER A 51 -0.58 34.96 -10.54
C SER A 51 -1.30 35.89 -9.56
N GLU A 52 -2.59 36.09 -9.76
CA GLU A 52 -3.44 37.03 -9.03
C GLU A 52 -4.90 36.55 -8.96
N ALA A 53 -5.73 37.32 -8.25
CA ALA A 53 -7.13 36.97 -8.03
C ALA A 53 -7.96 37.17 -9.29
N MET A 54 -8.72 36.14 -9.66
CA MET A 54 -9.50 36.12 -10.89
C MET A 54 -10.96 36.55 -10.67
N ASP A 55 -11.59 37.08 -11.71
CA ASP A 55 -13.05 37.13 -11.77
C ASP A 55 -13.59 35.70 -11.88
N THR A 56 -14.20 35.23 -10.79
CA THR A 56 -14.72 33.86 -10.68
C THR A 56 -15.77 33.52 -11.72
N THR A 57 -16.44 34.51 -12.32
CA THR A 57 -17.42 34.30 -13.39
C THR A 57 -16.79 34.09 -14.77
N SER A 58 -15.54 34.52 -14.94
CA SER A 58 -14.80 34.38 -16.20
C SER A 58 -14.15 32.99 -16.35
N VAL A 59 -13.80 32.35 -15.23
CA VAL A 59 -13.20 31.01 -15.21
C VAL A 59 -14.31 29.97 -15.28
N THR A 60 -14.68 29.60 -16.50
CA THR A 60 -15.74 28.63 -16.79
C THR A 60 -15.18 27.31 -17.30
N THR A 61 -15.95 26.23 -17.22
CA THR A 61 -15.59 24.93 -17.80
C THR A 61 -16.78 24.32 -18.54
N ASN A 62 -16.53 23.22 -19.26
CA ASN A 62 -17.54 22.49 -20.01
C ASN A 62 -18.29 21.50 -19.12
N THR A 63 -19.56 21.79 -18.82
CA THR A 63 -20.43 20.92 -18.00
C THR A 63 -21.52 20.20 -18.81
N SER A 64 -21.58 20.41 -20.13
CA SER A 64 -22.76 20.09 -20.93
C SER A 64 -22.61 18.90 -21.88
N ASN A 65 -21.42 18.69 -22.45
CA ASN A 65 -21.16 17.63 -23.43
C ASN A 65 -19.64 17.42 -23.61
N THR A 66 -19.20 16.80 -24.71
CA THR A 66 -17.78 16.55 -25.01
C THR A 66 -17.15 17.53 -26.00
N SER A 67 -17.87 18.56 -26.45
CA SER A 67 -17.28 19.63 -27.28
C SER A 67 -16.57 20.65 -26.40
N CYS A 68 -15.35 21.05 -26.77
CA CYS A 68 -14.57 22.01 -26.01
C CYS A 68 -15.29 23.36 -25.88
N SER A 69 -15.63 23.71 -24.64
CA SER A 69 -16.25 24.97 -24.24
C SER A 69 -15.77 25.38 -22.84
N GLY A 70 -16.07 26.61 -22.42
CA GLY A 70 -15.49 27.18 -21.21
C GLY A 70 -14.02 27.57 -21.38
N GLN A 71 -13.46 28.22 -20.36
CA GLN A 71 -12.09 28.72 -20.41
C GLN A 71 -11.05 27.75 -19.83
N PHE A 72 -11.44 26.90 -18.89
CA PHE A 72 -10.60 25.87 -18.29
C PHE A 72 -11.04 24.50 -18.80
N GLN A 73 -10.20 23.89 -19.62
CA GLN A 73 -10.50 22.72 -20.44
C GLN A 73 -9.53 21.57 -20.14
N LEU A 74 -10.04 20.34 -20.23
CA LEU A 74 -9.29 19.09 -20.15
C LEU A 74 -9.57 18.24 -21.39
N SER A 75 -8.55 17.60 -21.97
CA SER A 75 -8.71 16.78 -23.16
C SER A 75 -7.65 15.69 -23.27
N SER A 76 -8.00 14.51 -23.80
CA SER A 76 -7.04 13.46 -24.17
C SER A 76 -6.70 13.39 -25.67
N ASP A 77 -7.34 14.21 -26.53
CA ASP A 77 -7.22 14.13 -28.00
C ASP A 77 -6.74 15.44 -28.66
N ASN A 78 -5.90 16.20 -27.94
CA ASN A 78 -5.44 17.54 -28.33
C ASN A 78 -6.60 18.54 -28.58
N PHE A 79 -7.64 18.46 -27.77
CA PHE A 79 -8.80 19.35 -27.73
C PHE A 79 -9.65 19.29 -28.99
N SER A 80 -9.70 18.10 -29.63
CA SER A 80 -10.73 17.79 -30.62
C SER A 80 -12.07 17.56 -29.90
N SER A 81 -12.01 17.00 -28.70
CA SER A 81 -13.07 16.92 -27.70
C SER A 81 -12.53 17.34 -26.34
N CYS A 82 -13.42 17.71 -25.41
CA CYS A 82 -13.07 18.01 -24.04
C CYS A 82 -13.84 17.11 -23.10
N PHE A 83 -13.20 16.75 -22.00
CA PHE A 83 -13.84 15.99 -20.93
C PHE A 83 -14.93 16.85 -20.28
N GLN A 84 -16.06 16.23 -19.94
CA GLN A 84 -17.16 16.92 -19.26
C GLN A 84 -16.84 17.04 -17.76
N MET A 85 -17.14 18.19 -17.17
CA MET A 85 -16.99 18.43 -15.73
C MET A 85 -18.35 18.31 -15.02
N SER A 86 -18.31 17.89 -13.77
CA SER A 86 -19.50 17.70 -12.93
C SER A 86 -20.20 19.01 -12.58
N SER A 87 -19.43 20.10 -12.45
CA SER A 87 -19.93 21.43 -12.10
C SER A 87 -19.05 22.56 -12.63
N SER A 88 -19.46 23.80 -12.41
CA SER A 88 -18.59 24.97 -12.59
C SER A 88 -17.36 24.89 -11.66
N PRO A 89 -16.23 25.54 -12.02
CA PRO A 89 -15.03 25.49 -11.20
C PRO A 89 -15.26 26.07 -9.80
N SER A 90 -14.70 25.42 -8.78
CA SER A 90 -14.67 25.95 -7.42
C SER A 90 -13.44 26.82 -7.21
N SER A 91 -13.60 28.01 -6.63
CA SER A 91 -12.49 28.92 -6.34
C SER A 91 -12.00 28.79 -4.90
N SER A 92 -10.69 29.00 -4.71
CA SER A 92 -10.03 29.01 -3.40
C SER A 92 -8.79 29.91 -3.43
N ASN A 93 -8.07 30.01 -2.31
CA ASN A 93 -6.84 30.82 -2.20
C ASN A 93 -7.07 32.28 -2.62
N SER A 94 -8.14 32.89 -2.11
CA SER A 94 -8.58 34.24 -2.48
C SER A 94 -8.77 34.40 -4.00
N ASP A 95 -9.55 33.47 -4.57
CA ASP A 95 -9.90 33.41 -6.00
C ASP A 95 -8.70 33.32 -6.96
N LYS A 96 -7.58 32.77 -6.49
CA LYS A 96 -6.41 32.50 -7.33
C LYS A 96 -6.38 31.08 -7.87
N THR A 97 -6.96 30.13 -7.14
CA THR A 97 -6.93 28.71 -7.49
C THR A 97 -8.32 28.26 -7.85
N PHE A 98 -8.46 27.66 -9.03
CA PHE A 98 -9.72 27.11 -9.53
C PHE A 98 -9.57 25.62 -9.74
N THR A 99 -10.51 24.86 -9.20
CA THR A 99 -10.53 23.39 -9.29
C THR A 99 -11.76 22.94 -10.07
N ILE A 100 -11.56 22.01 -10.99
CA ILE A 100 -12.60 21.32 -11.74
C ILE A 100 -12.57 19.82 -11.41
N ASP A 101 -13.77 19.25 -11.30
CA ASP A 101 -13.97 17.84 -11.04
C ASP A 101 -14.58 17.18 -12.28
N PRO A 102 -13.88 16.23 -12.93
CA PRO A 102 -14.43 15.44 -14.03
C PRO A 102 -15.80 14.84 -13.67
N SER A 103 -16.74 14.77 -14.63
CA SER A 103 -18.07 14.20 -14.40
C SER A 103 -18.05 12.68 -14.19
N ASP A 104 -17.01 12.03 -14.69
CA ASP A 104 -16.72 10.61 -14.58
C ASP A 104 -15.21 10.43 -14.35
N ASN A 105 -14.80 9.25 -13.85
CA ASN A 105 -13.38 8.92 -13.74
C ASN A 105 -12.68 9.04 -15.11
N LEU A 106 -11.46 9.57 -15.09
CA LEU A 106 -10.61 9.58 -16.27
C LEU A 106 -10.28 8.15 -16.71
N SER A 107 -9.96 7.97 -17.99
CA SER A 107 -9.49 6.68 -18.50
C SER A 107 -8.11 6.37 -17.94
N ARG A 108 -7.88 5.11 -17.54
CA ARG A 108 -6.56 4.62 -17.09
C ARG A 108 -5.54 4.65 -18.22
N ALA A 109 -4.25 4.76 -17.86
CA ALA A 109 -3.12 4.81 -18.80
C ALA A 109 -3.30 5.79 -19.97
N THR A 110 -3.97 6.92 -19.73
CA THR A 110 -4.35 7.90 -20.76
C THR A 110 -3.74 9.26 -20.44
N THR A 111 -3.19 9.92 -21.46
CA THR A 111 -2.62 11.27 -21.32
C THR A 111 -3.70 12.33 -21.56
N TYR A 112 -3.80 13.29 -20.63
CA TYR A 112 -4.70 14.44 -20.70
C TYR A 112 -3.92 15.74 -20.65
N LYS A 113 -4.33 16.72 -21.46
CA LYS A 113 -3.81 18.07 -21.49
C LYS A 113 -4.78 19.05 -20.84
N ILE A 114 -4.20 20.04 -20.17
CA ILE A 114 -4.92 21.17 -19.58
C ILE A 114 -4.74 22.39 -20.48
N ARG A 115 -5.84 23.09 -20.76
CA ARG A 115 -5.83 24.38 -21.47
C ARG A 115 -6.60 25.42 -20.69
N VAL A 116 -6.01 26.61 -20.58
CA VAL A 116 -6.67 27.83 -20.12
C VAL A 116 -6.65 28.85 -21.25
N THR A 117 -7.81 29.18 -21.80
CA THR A 117 -7.94 30.12 -22.91
C THR A 117 -7.89 31.57 -22.45
N ILE A 118 -7.62 32.49 -23.38
CA ILE A 118 -7.42 33.92 -23.09
C ILE A 118 -8.63 34.65 -22.49
N GLY A 119 -9.82 34.06 -22.50
CA GLY A 119 -11.04 34.71 -22.03
C GLY A 119 -11.23 34.73 -20.52
N VAL A 120 -10.37 34.08 -19.74
CA VAL A 120 -10.32 34.31 -18.27
C VAL A 120 -9.86 35.73 -17.99
N LYS A 121 -10.38 36.32 -16.91
CA LYS A 121 -10.09 37.70 -16.51
C LYS A 121 -9.71 37.78 -15.04
N ASP A 122 -8.83 38.70 -14.72
CA ASP A 122 -8.62 39.11 -13.33
C ASP A 122 -9.82 39.92 -12.78
N SER A 123 -9.76 40.29 -11.50
CA SER A 123 -10.80 41.11 -10.86
C SER A 123 -10.91 42.54 -11.44
N ALA A 124 -9.89 43.01 -12.17
CA ALA A 124 -9.87 44.30 -12.86
C ALA A 124 -10.37 44.21 -14.32
N GLY A 125 -10.61 43.00 -14.82
CA GLY A 125 -11.09 42.72 -16.17
C GLY A 125 -10.00 42.48 -17.22
N ASN A 126 -8.72 42.39 -16.84
CA ASN A 126 -7.64 42.11 -17.77
C ASN A 126 -7.64 40.62 -18.16
N THR A 127 -7.52 40.35 -19.46
CA THR A 127 -7.41 38.99 -20.00
C THR A 127 -5.97 38.49 -19.98
N MET A 128 -5.77 37.17 -20.00
CA MET A 128 -4.43 36.60 -20.24
C MET A 128 -3.88 37.05 -21.60
N SER A 129 -2.58 37.34 -21.65
CA SER A 129 -1.89 37.74 -22.90
C SER A 129 -1.82 36.63 -23.95
N SER A 130 -1.88 35.37 -23.52
CA SER A 130 -1.84 34.19 -24.39
C SER A 130 -2.52 33.00 -23.72
N GLN A 131 -3.02 32.07 -24.53
CA GLN A 131 -3.53 30.79 -24.04
C GLN A 131 -2.40 30.03 -23.33
N TYR A 132 -2.74 29.41 -22.21
CA TYR A 132 -1.90 28.40 -21.56
C TYR A 132 -2.36 27.01 -22.00
N GLU A 133 -1.44 26.16 -22.42
CA GLU A 133 -1.69 24.75 -22.69
C GLU A 133 -0.48 23.95 -22.24
N THR A 134 -0.72 22.85 -21.53
CA THR A 134 0.34 21.92 -21.16
C THR A 134 0.99 21.34 -22.41
N SER A 135 2.32 21.31 -22.45
CA SER A 135 3.06 20.84 -23.63
C SER A 135 2.83 19.36 -23.89
N SER A 136 2.90 18.55 -22.83
CA SER A 136 2.71 17.10 -22.87
C SER A 136 1.40 16.66 -22.24
N GLY A 137 0.98 17.35 -21.17
CA GLY A 137 -0.12 16.92 -20.31
C GLY A 137 0.35 16.00 -19.19
N PHE A 138 -0.61 15.40 -18.48
CA PHE A 138 -0.36 14.39 -17.46
C PHE A 138 -0.94 13.04 -17.88
N THR A 139 -0.40 11.94 -17.35
CA THR A 139 -0.85 10.58 -17.66
C THR A 139 -1.41 9.91 -16.41
N THR A 140 -2.62 9.37 -16.53
CA THR A 140 -3.26 8.58 -15.46
C THR A 140 -2.55 7.24 -15.27
N TRP A 141 -2.60 6.69 -14.06
CA TRP A 141 -2.05 5.36 -13.81
C TRP A 141 -2.88 4.28 -14.55
N SER A 142 -2.27 3.13 -14.85
CA SER A 142 -2.93 1.92 -15.36
C SER A 142 -3.68 1.15 -14.26
N GLY A 143 -3.38 1.40 -12.99
CA GLY A 143 -3.96 0.70 -11.83
C GLY A 143 -3.31 -0.62 -11.50
N THR A 144 -2.77 -1.28 -12.52
CA THR A 144 -2.04 -2.55 -12.41
C THR A 144 -0.67 -2.41 -13.06
N GLN A 145 0.36 -2.85 -12.36
CA GLN A 145 1.71 -3.05 -12.89
C GLN A 145 2.02 -4.55 -12.78
N GLN A 146 2.31 -5.20 -13.90
CA GLN A 146 2.74 -6.59 -13.93
C GLN A 146 4.21 -6.67 -14.36
N LEU A 147 5.02 -7.40 -13.60
CA LEU A 147 6.45 -7.58 -13.84
C LEU A 147 6.79 -9.05 -13.76
N GLY A 148 7.45 -9.55 -14.79
CA GLY A 148 7.95 -10.91 -14.83
C GLY A 148 9.27 -10.99 -15.55
N ALA A 149 9.95 -12.11 -15.36
CA ALA A 149 11.08 -12.53 -16.14
C ALA A 149 10.65 -13.66 -17.08
N THR A 150 11.22 -13.69 -18.28
CA THR A 150 10.73 -14.33 -19.52
C THR A 150 10.34 -15.83 -19.50
N SER A 151 10.49 -16.54 -18.39
CA SER A 151 10.01 -17.93 -18.21
C SER A 151 9.94 -18.35 -16.72
N GLY A 152 10.07 -17.40 -15.78
CA GLY A 152 10.24 -17.67 -14.36
C GLY A 152 8.94 -17.91 -13.60
N ASN A 153 9.09 -18.40 -12.36
CA ASN A 153 8.08 -18.21 -11.32
C ASN A 153 8.52 -16.99 -10.52
N ASP A 154 7.91 -15.85 -10.80
CA ASP A 154 8.17 -14.59 -10.11
C ASP A 154 6.94 -14.25 -9.26
N GLN A 155 7.16 -13.85 -8.01
CA GLN A 155 6.09 -13.64 -7.04
C GLN A 155 6.43 -12.47 -6.12
N GLY A 156 5.51 -11.51 -6.00
CA GLY A 156 5.53 -10.53 -4.93
C GLY A 156 5.02 -11.16 -3.63
N GLU A 157 5.65 -10.83 -2.51
CA GLU A 157 5.28 -11.35 -1.19
C GLU A 157 4.90 -10.21 -0.23
N GLY A 158 5.68 -9.14 -0.20
CA GLY A 158 5.49 -8.02 0.71
C GLY A 158 5.45 -6.68 -0.01
N VAL A 159 4.64 -5.74 0.50
CA VAL A 159 4.55 -4.36 0.03
C VAL A 159 4.47 -3.38 1.20
N THR A 160 5.19 -2.27 1.12
CA THR A 160 5.14 -1.16 2.10
C THR A 160 5.27 0.17 1.38
N VAL A 161 4.98 1.27 2.08
CA VAL A 161 5.20 2.64 1.59
C VAL A 161 6.09 3.43 2.57
N ASP A 162 6.81 4.42 2.05
CA ASP A 162 7.58 5.37 2.86
C ASP A 162 6.81 6.67 3.18
N SER A 163 7.42 7.57 3.93
CA SER A 163 6.81 8.85 4.33
C SER A 163 6.47 9.77 3.15
N SER A 164 7.05 9.53 1.98
CA SER A 164 6.78 10.23 0.72
C SER A 164 5.82 9.46 -0.20
N ASN A 165 5.15 8.43 0.32
CA ASN A 165 4.28 7.51 -0.40
C ASN A 165 4.99 6.78 -1.56
N ASN A 166 6.31 6.64 -1.55
CA ASN A 166 6.99 5.73 -2.47
C ASN A 166 6.66 4.29 -2.06
N ILE A 167 6.46 3.42 -3.04
CA ILE A 167 6.00 2.04 -2.85
C ILE A 167 7.19 1.11 -3.01
N TYR A 168 7.31 0.15 -2.09
CA TYR A 168 8.36 -0.85 -2.09
C TYR A 168 7.74 -2.24 -2.14
N VAL A 169 8.20 -3.08 -3.08
CA VAL A 169 7.74 -4.46 -3.23
C VAL A 169 8.92 -5.41 -3.12
N THR A 170 8.78 -6.45 -2.31
CA THR A 170 9.74 -7.56 -2.24
C THR A 170 9.07 -8.88 -2.60
N GLY A 171 9.88 -9.89 -2.83
CA GLY A 171 9.42 -11.22 -3.23
C GLY A 171 10.56 -12.02 -3.84
N VAL A 172 10.21 -12.94 -4.74
CA VAL A 172 11.12 -13.89 -5.36
C VAL A 172 11.07 -13.80 -6.87
N VAL A 173 12.23 -14.01 -7.50
CA VAL A 173 12.36 -14.11 -8.96
C VAL A 173 13.19 -15.32 -9.34
N ALA A 174 12.78 -16.00 -10.41
CA ALA A 174 13.49 -17.19 -10.90
C ALA A 174 14.59 -16.86 -11.90
N LYS A 175 14.64 -15.62 -12.40
CA LYS A 175 15.57 -15.14 -13.42
C LYS A 175 16.03 -13.72 -13.12
N ALA A 176 16.89 -13.19 -13.99
CA ALA A 176 17.29 -11.79 -13.99
C ALA A 176 16.07 -10.88 -14.18
N LEU A 177 15.78 -10.02 -13.20
CA LEU A 177 14.72 -9.02 -13.28
C LEU A 177 15.31 -7.65 -13.61
N ASP A 178 14.73 -6.98 -14.63
CA ASP A 178 15.14 -5.62 -15.06
C ASP A 178 16.65 -5.46 -15.35
N GLY A 179 17.28 -6.51 -15.89
CA GLY A 179 18.72 -6.48 -16.21
C GLY A 179 19.66 -6.71 -15.02
N ASN A 180 19.13 -7.00 -13.83
CA ASN A 180 19.94 -7.44 -12.70
C ASN A 180 20.51 -8.86 -12.92
N THR A 181 21.57 -9.21 -12.20
CA THR A 181 22.21 -10.53 -12.32
C THR A 181 21.54 -11.53 -11.41
N ARG A 182 21.30 -12.74 -11.95
CA ARG A 182 20.88 -13.89 -11.16
C ARG A 182 22.09 -14.59 -10.53
N SER A 183 22.04 -14.87 -9.23
CA SER A 183 23.18 -15.47 -8.50
C SER A 183 23.14 -17.00 -8.43
N GLY A 184 21.98 -17.62 -8.62
CA GLY A 184 21.88 -19.08 -8.48
C GLY A 184 20.49 -19.64 -8.71
N GLY A 185 19.83 -20.04 -7.62
CA GLY A 185 18.47 -20.57 -7.58
C GLY A 185 17.42 -19.49 -7.83
N LEU A 186 16.42 -19.41 -6.95
CA LEU A 186 15.59 -18.21 -6.84
C LEU A 186 16.40 -17.12 -6.14
N ASP A 187 16.24 -15.86 -6.53
CA ASP A 187 16.80 -14.73 -5.80
C ASP A 187 15.65 -13.86 -5.28
N PHE A 188 15.88 -13.12 -4.19
CA PHE A 188 14.91 -12.13 -3.74
C PHE A 188 15.15 -10.79 -4.44
N PHE A 189 14.11 -9.96 -4.50
CA PHE A 189 14.18 -8.64 -5.10
C PHE A 189 13.66 -7.53 -4.19
N LEU A 190 13.98 -6.29 -4.53
CA LEU A 190 13.34 -5.07 -4.03
C LEU A 190 13.07 -4.13 -5.20
N LEU A 191 11.80 -3.77 -5.39
CA LEU A 191 11.36 -2.74 -6.34
C LEU A 191 11.02 -1.47 -5.59
N LYS A 192 11.32 -0.31 -6.18
CA LYS A 192 10.78 0.99 -5.74
C LYS A 192 9.97 1.61 -6.86
N TYR A 193 8.76 2.07 -6.52
CA TYR A 193 7.96 3.00 -7.32
C TYR A 193 7.82 4.30 -6.55
N ASN A 194 7.67 5.43 -7.25
CA ASN A 194 7.22 6.65 -6.58
C ASN A 194 5.71 6.61 -6.31
N SER A 195 5.17 7.61 -5.63
CA SER A 195 3.73 7.73 -5.32
C SER A 195 2.82 7.79 -6.57
N SER A 196 3.42 8.16 -7.70
CA SER A 196 2.84 8.10 -9.05
C SER A 196 2.94 6.72 -9.72
N GLY A 197 3.36 5.66 -9.03
CA GLY A 197 3.46 4.33 -9.65
C GLY A 197 4.50 4.24 -10.78
N VAL A 198 5.45 5.19 -10.86
CA VAL A 198 6.58 5.13 -11.78
C VAL A 198 7.73 4.38 -11.12
N LYS A 199 8.18 3.28 -11.75
CA LYS A 199 9.32 2.50 -11.27
C LYS A 199 10.58 3.35 -11.22
N GLN A 200 11.23 3.40 -10.07
CA GLN A 200 12.46 4.15 -9.83
C GLN A 200 13.69 3.27 -10.01
N TRP A 201 13.68 2.07 -9.41
CA TRP A 201 14.77 1.12 -9.50
C TRP A 201 14.34 -0.29 -9.08
N THR A 202 15.18 -1.26 -9.44
CA THR A 202 15.03 -2.68 -9.11
C THR A 202 16.36 -3.20 -8.59
N LEU A 203 16.33 -3.88 -7.45
CA LEU A 203 17.47 -4.59 -6.88
C LEU A 203 17.13 -6.08 -6.84
N GLN A 204 18.13 -6.92 -7.10
CA GLN A 204 18.05 -8.38 -6.96
C GLN A 204 19.28 -8.84 -6.20
N LEU A 205 19.09 -9.69 -5.19
CA LEU A 205 20.18 -10.22 -4.37
C LEU A 205 19.91 -11.69 -4.05
N GLY A 206 20.98 -12.48 -4.12
CA GLY A 206 20.94 -13.90 -3.82
C GLY A 206 22.33 -14.51 -3.77
N THR A 207 22.36 -15.79 -3.42
CA THR A 207 23.51 -16.68 -3.37
C THR A 207 23.46 -17.66 -4.53
N SER A 208 24.35 -18.67 -4.54
CA SER A 208 24.26 -19.77 -5.51
C SER A 208 23.07 -20.71 -5.26
N SER A 209 22.50 -20.67 -4.06
CA SER A 209 21.33 -21.44 -3.64
C SER A 209 20.04 -20.66 -3.94
N SER A 210 18.91 -21.03 -3.33
CA SER A 210 17.68 -20.22 -3.42
C SER A 210 17.57 -19.27 -2.22
N ASP A 211 17.16 -18.05 -2.50
CA ASP A 211 17.01 -16.95 -1.54
C ASP A 211 15.64 -16.31 -1.76
N LEU A 212 14.82 -16.28 -0.71
CA LEU A 212 13.43 -15.88 -0.79
C LEU A 212 13.18 -14.71 0.15
N GLY A 213 12.62 -13.60 -0.36
CA GLY A 213 12.18 -12.45 0.43
C GLY A 213 10.67 -12.53 0.66
N TYR A 214 10.21 -12.32 1.90
CA TYR A 214 8.79 -12.40 2.26
C TYR A 214 8.27 -11.07 2.79
N GLY A 215 8.82 -10.59 3.92
CA GLY A 215 8.37 -9.36 4.56
C GLY A 215 9.22 -8.13 4.19
N VAL A 216 8.58 -6.96 4.10
CA VAL A 216 9.24 -5.67 3.89
C VAL A 216 8.59 -4.58 4.74
N THR A 217 9.40 -3.72 5.38
CA THR A 217 8.94 -2.54 6.12
C THR A 217 9.90 -1.37 5.95
N VAL A 218 9.50 -0.18 6.39
CA VAL A 218 10.35 1.02 6.47
C VAL A 218 10.49 1.53 7.90
N ASP A 219 11.58 2.24 8.21
CA ASP A 219 11.71 3.00 9.45
C ASP A 219 11.35 4.48 9.28
N SER A 220 11.40 5.25 10.37
CA SER A 220 11.06 6.69 10.36
C SER A 220 12.01 7.56 9.52
N SER A 221 13.14 7.00 9.07
CA SER A 221 14.11 7.63 8.18
C SER A 221 14.03 7.09 6.74
N ASP A 222 12.94 6.42 6.39
CA ASP A 222 12.68 5.78 5.09
C ASP A 222 13.76 4.74 4.69
N ASN A 223 14.44 4.14 5.67
CA ASN A 223 15.26 2.95 5.38
C ASN A 223 14.36 1.73 5.24
N ILE A 224 14.69 0.87 4.28
CA ILE A 224 13.92 -0.32 3.94
C ILE A 224 14.56 -1.55 4.59
N TYR A 225 13.74 -2.41 5.17
CA TYR A 225 14.15 -3.69 5.74
C TYR A 225 13.42 -4.82 5.04
N ILE A 226 14.16 -5.84 4.61
CA ILE A 226 13.61 -7.06 3.98
C ILE A 226 14.04 -8.25 4.81
N THR A 227 13.10 -9.15 5.07
CA THR A 227 13.40 -10.44 5.69
C THR A 227 12.99 -11.61 4.81
N GLY A 228 13.60 -12.76 5.08
CA GLY A 228 13.45 -13.93 4.23
C GLY A 228 14.32 -15.09 4.68
N ASN A 229 14.53 -16.05 3.78
CA ASN A 229 15.46 -17.15 4.00
C ASN A 229 16.47 -17.29 2.84
N THR A 230 17.65 -17.81 3.13
CA THR A 230 18.76 -18.03 2.18
C THR A 230 19.31 -19.44 2.34
N GLY A 231 19.56 -20.12 1.22
CA GLY A 231 20.26 -21.41 1.19
C GLY A 231 21.79 -21.28 1.12
N GLY A 232 22.33 -20.08 1.30
CA GLY A 232 23.77 -19.78 1.25
C GLY A 232 24.20 -18.70 2.25
N GLY A 233 25.50 -18.40 2.26
CA GLY A 233 26.06 -17.32 3.07
C GLY A 233 25.84 -15.96 2.39
N LEU A 234 24.72 -15.30 2.70
CA LEU A 234 24.33 -14.05 2.05
C LEU A 234 25.26 -12.91 2.47
N ASP A 235 25.84 -12.19 1.51
CA ASP A 235 26.78 -11.09 1.77
C ASP A 235 27.97 -11.47 2.67
N ASN A 236 28.52 -12.68 2.47
CA ASN A 236 29.60 -13.26 3.28
C ASN A 236 29.23 -13.54 4.75
N ASN A 237 27.94 -13.56 5.09
CA ASN A 237 27.50 -14.17 6.34
C ASN A 237 27.68 -15.70 6.30
N THR A 238 27.61 -16.33 7.47
CA THR A 238 27.73 -17.79 7.59
C THR A 238 26.37 -18.44 7.39
N ASN A 239 26.30 -19.44 6.50
CA ASN A 239 25.19 -20.37 6.48
C ASN A 239 25.41 -21.45 7.55
N SER A 240 24.48 -21.53 8.50
CA SER A 240 24.56 -22.41 9.67
C SER A 240 23.93 -23.79 9.42
N GLY A 241 23.12 -23.94 8.37
CA GLY A 241 22.33 -25.13 8.09
C GLY A 241 21.85 -25.25 6.65
N ASP A 242 20.63 -25.76 6.46
CA ASP A 242 20.05 -25.97 5.13
C ASP A 242 19.57 -24.63 4.53
N ILE A 243 18.77 -23.89 5.29
CA ILE A 243 18.32 -22.53 4.98
C ILE A 243 18.31 -21.72 6.28
N ASP A 244 18.84 -20.50 6.21
CA ASP A 244 18.90 -19.58 7.34
C ASP A 244 18.00 -18.36 7.09
N LEU A 245 17.52 -17.72 8.15
CA LEU A 245 16.81 -16.45 8.03
C LEU A 245 17.79 -15.30 7.74
N PHE A 246 17.34 -14.29 7.01
CA PHE A 246 18.10 -13.06 6.81
C PHE A 246 17.29 -11.80 7.14
N LEU A 247 18.00 -10.70 7.39
CA LEU A 247 17.48 -9.33 7.44
C LEU A 247 18.45 -8.40 6.71
N VAL A 248 17.99 -7.70 5.68
CA VAL A 248 18.81 -6.72 4.93
C VAL A 248 18.24 -5.32 5.10
N LYS A 249 19.10 -4.34 5.35
CA LYS A 249 18.75 -2.92 5.37
C LYS A 249 19.25 -2.20 4.12
N TYR A 250 18.39 -1.42 3.49
CA TYR A 250 18.72 -0.44 2.45
C TYR A 250 18.31 0.96 2.91
N ASN A 251 18.95 2.01 2.41
CA ASN A 251 18.43 3.37 2.56
C ASN A 251 17.39 3.69 1.46
N SER A 252 16.72 4.84 1.56
CA SER A 252 15.67 5.26 0.61
C SER A 252 16.13 5.38 -0.86
N SER A 253 17.45 5.51 -1.10
CA SER A 253 18.07 5.53 -2.43
C SER A 253 18.47 4.14 -2.96
N GLY A 254 18.15 3.05 -2.25
CA GLY A 254 18.47 1.69 -2.67
C GLY A 254 19.92 1.26 -2.41
N THR A 255 20.68 1.99 -1.60
CA THR A 255 22.02 1.58 -1.17
C THR A 255 21.94 0.67 0.05
N LYS A 256 22.45 -0.56 -0.10
CA LYS A 256 22.53 -1.54 1.00
C LYS A 256 23.40 -1.02 2.14
N GLN A 257 22.89 -1.09 3.36
CA GLN A 257 23.59 -0.64 4.58
C GLN A 257 24.25 -1.81 5.29
N TRP A 258 23.52 -2.90 5.52
CA TRP A 258 24.03 -4.12 6.16
C TRP A 258 23.09 -5.31 5.92
N THR A 259 23.62 -6.50 6.18
CA THR A 259 22.90 -7.78 6.14
C THR A 259 23.19 -8.55 7.42
N GLN A 260 22.14 -9.09 8.04
CA GLN A 260 22.21 -10.05 9.14
C GLN A 260 21.68 -11.39 8.65
N GLN A 261 22.33 -12.48 9.07
CA GLN A 261 21.88 -13.85 8.85
C GLN A 261 21.92 -14.59 10.18
N LEU A 262 20.90 -15.40 10.46
CA LEU A 262 20.79 -16.16 11.69
C LEU A 262 20.16 -17.52 11.40
N GLY A 263 20.70 -18.58 11.98
CA GLY A 263 20.15 -19.91 11.77
C GLY A 263 20.71 -20.94 12.72
N THR A 264 20.23 -22.15 12.53
CA THR A 264 20.58 -23.38 13.22
C THR A 264 21.19 -24.35 12.21
N SER A 265 21.46 -25.59 12.61
CA SER A 265 21.88 -26.64 11.66
C SER A 265 20.72 -27.18 10.80
N SER A 266 19.55 -26.57 10.86
CA SER A 266 18.32 -27.02 10.18
C SER A 266 17.66 -25.82 9.51
N GLU A 267 16.39 -25.92 9.11
CA GLU A 267 15.71 -24.83 8.42
C GLU A 267 15.24 -23.73 9.39
N ASP A 268 15.54 -22.49 9.03
CA ASP A 268 15.12 -21.27 9.72
C ASP A 268 14.56 -20.28 8.70
N ILE A 269 13.28 -19.93 8.85
CA ILE A 269 12.57 -19.09 7.87
C ILE A 269 11.95 -17.90 8.59
N ALA A 270 12.37 -16.68 8.22
CA ALA A 270 11.68 -15.45 8.58
C ALA A 270 10.61 -15.13 7.54
N LEU A 271 9.41 -14.76 8.01
CA LEU A 271 8.25 -14.53 7.16
C LEU A 271 7.76 -13.08 7.19
N GLU A 272 7.93 -12.39 8.31
CA GLU A 272 7.41 -11.02 8.46
C GLU A 272 8.35 -10.15 9.28
N VAL A 273 8.35 -8.84 8.98
CA VAL A 273 9.19 -7.84 9.64
C VAL A 273 8.43 -6.54 9.88
N THR A 274 8.59 -5.95 11.07
CA THR A 274 8.04 -4.64 11.41
C THR A 274 9.08 -3.79 12.15
N THR A 275 8.86 -2.48 12.17
CA THR A 275 9.65 -1.50 12.93
C THR A 275 8.79 -0.87 14.04
N ASP A 276 9.42 -0.41 15.13
CA ASP A 276 8.77 0.49 16.09
C ASP A 276 9.16 1.96 15.89
N SER A 277 8.54 2.86 16.65
CA SER A 277 8.79 4.31 16.60
C SER A 277 10.19 4.72 17.05
N SER A 278 10.99 3.79 17.59
CA SER A 278 12.40 3.98 17.91
C SER A 278 13.32 3.28 16.89
N ASP A 279 12.78 2.92 15.73
CA ASP A 279 13.43 2.21 14.63
C ASP A 279 14.08 0.87 15.05
N ASN A 280 13.59 0.22 16.11
CA ASN A 280 13.93 -1.18 16.35
C ASN A 280 13.20 -2.07 15.37
N ILE A 281 13.84 -3.16 14.94
CA ILE A 281 13.30 -4.12 13.98
C ILE A 281 12.90 -5.40 14.70
N TYR A 282 11.74 -5.94 14.35
CA TYR A 282 11.21 -7.19 14.86
C TYR A 282 10.94 -8.15 13.71
N VAL A 283 11.53 -9.34 13.77
CA VAL A 283 11.40 -10.38 12.74
C VAL A 283 10.78 -11.63 13.37
N THR A 284 9.75 -12.20 12.72
CA THR A 284 9.14 -13.46 13.14
C THR A 284 9.14 -14.50 12.03
N GLY A 285 8.91 -15.75 12.41
CA GLY A 285 8.95 -16.90 11.53
C GLY A 285 8.97 -18.20 12.31
N TYR A 286 9.63 -19.22 11.76
CA TYR A 286 9.82 -20.50 12.43
C TYR A 286 11.20 -21.10 12.23
N THR A 287 11.61 -21.95 13.18
CA THR A 287 12.88 -22.66 13.20
C THR A 287 12.66 -24.16 13.44
N LYS A 288 13.47 -25.02 12.81
CA LYS A 288 13.55 -26.47 13.11
C LYS A 288 14.62 -26.81 14.16
N GLY A 289 15.19 -25.80 14.83
CA GLY A 289 16.28 -25.95 15.80
C GLY A 289 16.15 -25.02 17.01
N GLY A 290 17.14 -25.08 17.90
CA GLY A 290 17.24 -24.15 19.04
C GLY A 290 17.92 -22.86 18.63
N LEU A 291 17.15 -21.90 18.10
CA LEU A 291 17.69 -20.67 17.52
C LEU A 291 18.34 -19.80 18.60
N ASP A 292 19.60 -19.39 18.38
CA ASP A 292 20.33 -18.51 19.30
C ASP A 292 20.38 -19.05 20.75
N ASN A 293 20.62 -20.35 20.89
CA ASN A 293 20.64 -21.09 22.17
C ASN A 293 19.29 -21.17 22.91
N ASN A 294 18.17 -20.88 22.23
CA ASN A 294 16.85 -21.21 22.76
C ASN A 294 16.58 -22.72 22.63
N THR A 295 15.50 -23.19 23.26
CA THR A 295 15.11 -24.60 23.25
C THR A 295 14.15 -24.88 22.10
N ASN A 296 14.47 -25.89 21.28
CA ASN A 296 13.52 -26.48 20.35
C ASN A 296 12.56 -27.42 21.10
N SER A 297 11.27 -27.15 21.01
CA SER A 297 10.22 -27.88 21.71
C SER A 297 9.56 -28.95 20.83
N GLY A 298 9.70 -28.88 19.50
CA GLY A 298 8.97 -29.72 18.57
C GLY A 298 9.62 -29.84 17.19
N SER A 299 8.77 -30.00 16.15
CA SER A 299 9.26 -30.10 14.77
C SER A 299 9.60 -28.74 14.17
N THR A 300 8.84 -27.71 14.54
CA THR A 300 9.10 -26.30 14.24
C THR A 300 8.61 -25.46 15.40
N ASP A 301 9.36 -24.43 15.78
CA ASP A 301 8.97 -23.48 16.81
C ASP A 301 8.89 -22.06 16.24
N ILE A 302 8.02 -21.24 16.82
CA ILE A 302 7.92 -19.79 16.53
C ILE A 302 9.18 -19.11 17.06
N PHE A 303 9.73 -18.14 16.30
CA PHE A 303 10.71 -17.21 16.85
C PHE A 303 10.26 -15.75 16.73
N LEU A 304 10.86 -14.91 17.58
CA LEU A 304 10.83 -13.45 17.47
C LEU A 304 12.23 -12.91 17.77
N VAL A 305 12.84 -12.20 16.82
CA VAL A 305 14.15 -11.58 16.98
C VAL A 305 14.01 -10.06 16.96
N LYS A 306 14.64 -9.38 17.91
CA LYS A 306 14.75 -7.91 17.92
C LYS A 306 16.15 -7.46 17.50
N TYR A 307 16.23 -6.51 16.58
CA TYR A 307 17.42 -5.74 16.26
C TYR A 307 17.19 -4.26 16.56
N ASN A 308 18.26 -3.51 16.82
CA ASN A 308 18.18 -2.04 16.81
C ASN A 308 18.40 -1.50 15.37
N SER A 309 18.24 -0.19 15.17
CA SER A 309 18.39 0.47 13.87
C SER A 309 19.78 0.32 13.21
N SER A 310 20.82 -0.02 13.99
CA SER A 310 22.17 -0.33 13.50
C SER A 310 22.38 -1.80 13.12
N GLY A 311 21.34 -2.64 13.18
CA GLY A 311 21.42 -4.06 12.85
C GLY A 311 22.04 -4.92 13.96
N THR A 312 22.22 -4.39 15.17
CA THR A 312 22.70 -5.16 16.32
C THR A 312 21.55 -5.92 16.94
N LYS A 313 21.64 -7.26 16.95
CA LYS A 313 20.67 -8.13 17.62
C LYS A 313 20.61 -7.83 19.12
N GLN A 314 19.41 -7.60 19.63
CA GLN A 314 19.13 -7.31 21.04
C GLN A 314 18.76 -8.59 21.80
N TRP A 315 17.88 -9.41 21.23
CA TRP A 315 17.46 -10.68 21.80
C TRP A 315 16.74 -11.55 20.77
N THR A 316 16.66 -12.85 21.09
CA THR A 316 15.84 -13.85 20.40
C THR A 316 14.89 -14.48 21.41
N LYS A 317 13.62 -14.68 21.03
CA LYS A 317 12.64 -15.48 21.77
C LYS A 317 12.18 -16.62 20.90
N GLN A 318 12.01 -17.79 21.50
CA GLN A 318 11.44 -18.96 20.85
C GLN A 318 10.29 -19.49 21.70
N LEU A 319 9.20 -19.89 21.03
CA LEU A 319 8.01 -20.43 21.67
C LEU A 319 7.45 -21.54 20.79
N GLY A 320 7.15 -22.68 21.40
CA GLY A 320 6.61 -23.82 20.66
C GLY A 320 6.00 -24.88 21.58
N THR A 321 5.53 -25.93 20.95
CA THR A 321 4.90 -27.11 21.55
C THR A 321 5.69 -28.36 21.15
N SER A 322 5.23 -29.54 21.56
CA SER A 322 5.79 -30.81 21.09
C SER A 322 5.43 -31.14 19.64
N SER A 323 4.80 -30.24 18.90
CA SER A 323 4.35 -30.41 17.52
C SER A 323 4.92 -29.30 16.62
N GLY A 324 4.20 -28.92 15.57
CA GLY A 324 4.62 -27.81 14.71
C GLY A 324 3.96 -26.52 15.13
N ASP A 325 4.75 -25.46 15.20
CA ASP A 325 4.35 -24.09 15.49
C ASP A 325 5.03 -23.14 14.51
N LYS A 326 4.30 -22.13 14.02
CA LYS A 326 4.83 -21.16 13.05
C LYS A 326 4.34 -19.76 13.34
N GLY A 327 5.26 -18.79 13.45
CA GLY A 327 4.93 -17.37 13.42
C GLY A 327 4.77 -16.91 11.98
N ARG A 328 3.72 -16.13 11.70
CA ARG A 328 3.37 -15.68 10.33
C ARG A 328 3.35 -14.17 10.19
N GLY A 329 2.77 -13.47 11.17
CA GLY A 329 2.66 -12.01 11.16
C GLY A 329 3.17 -11.40 12.45
N VAL A 330 3.76 -10.19 12.36
CA VAL A 330 4.20 -9.40 13.51
C VAL A 330 3.82 -7.93 13.35
N THR A 331 3.38 -7.29 14.44
CA THR A 331 3.12 -5.85 14.50
C THR A 331 3.51 -5.28 15.87
N VAL A 332 3.56 -3.96 15.99
CA VAL A 332 3.84 -3.25 17.25
C VAL A 332 2.81 -2.15 17.50
N ASP A 333 2.42 -1.96 18.76
CA ASP A 333 1.53 -0.86 19.14
C ASP A 333 2.29 0.43 19.47
N SER A 334 1.54 1.52 19.71
CA SER A 334 2.10 2.84 20.03
C SER A 334 2.96 2.86 21.30
N SER A 335 2.78 1.88 22.19
CA SER A 335 3.56 1.69 23.42
C SER A 335 4.78 0.76 23.24
N GLY A 336 5.02 0.29 22.01
CA GLY A 336 6.11 -0.63 21.67
C GLY A 336 5.88 -2.06 22.16
N ASN A 337 4.65 -2.45 22.49
CA ASN A 337 4.34 -3.87 22.69
C ASN A 337 4.32 -4.57 21.33
N ILE A 338 4.80 -5.81 21.30
CA ILE A 338 4.92 -6.61 20.07
C ILE A 338 3.86 -7.70 20.09
N TYR A 339 3.23 -7.91 18.94
CA TYR A 339 2.19 -8.92 18.75
C TYR A 339 2.59 -9.85 17.62
N VAL A 340 2.54 -11.15 17.87
CA VAL A 340 2.85 -12.19 16.88
C VAL A 340 1.64 -13.09 16.71
N THR A 341 1.24 -13.34 15.46
CA THR A 341 0.22 -14.34 15.10
C THR A 341 0.82 -15.45 14.25
N GLY A 342 0.07 -16.54 14.09
CA GLY A 342 0.52 -17.73 13.41
C GLY A 342 -0.38 -18.93 13.71
N GLU A 343 0.14 -20.13 13.49
CA GLU A 343 -0.54 -21.40 13.73
C GLU A 343 0.24 -22.34 14.67
N THR A 344 -0.49 -23.14 15.45
CA THR A 344 0.04 -24.20 16.33
C THR A 344 -0.78 -25.48 16.19
N LYS A 345 -0.14 -26.64 16.23
CA LYS A 345 -0.81 -27.96 16.17
C LYS A 345 -1.15 -28.53 17.56
N SER A 346 -0.85 -27.81 18.64
CA SER A 346 -1.07 -28.28 20.01
C SER A 346 -1.42 -27.12 20.93
N GLY A 347 -1.48 -27.37 22.23
CA GLY A 347 -1.76 -26.36 23.24
C GLY A 347 -0.55 -25.46 23.50
N LEU A 348 -0.50 -24.28 22.88
CA LEU A 348 0.61 -23.35 23.00
C LEU A 348 0.57 -22.63 24.35
N ASP A 349 1.69 -22.67 25.08
CA ASP A 349 1.86 -21.94 26.35
C ASP A 349 0.77 -22.22 27.39
N GLY A 350 0.32 -23.48 27.47
CA GLY A 350 -0.72 -23.91 28.41
C GLY A 350 -2.16 -23.62 27.96
N ASN A 351 -2.36 -23.06 26.77
CA ASN A 351 -3.68 -22.99 26.15
C ASN A 351 -4.14 -24.37 25.66
N SER A 352 -5.45 -24.52 25.41
CA SER A 352 -6.02 -25.74 24.83
C SER A 352 -6.05 -25.67 23.31
N ASN A 353 -5.72 -26.77 22.64
CA ASN A 353 -6.03 -26.97 21.23
C ASN A 353 -7.45 -27.55 21.09
N MET A 354 -8.30 -26.92 20.25
CA MET A 354 -9.73 -27.22 20.26
C MET A 354 -10.06 -28.64 19.77
N SER A 355 -9.32 -29.16 18.78
CA SER A 355 -9.53 -30.52 18.23
C SER A 355 -8.51 -31.56 18.74
N GLY A 356 -7.42 -31.10 19.37
CA GLY A 356 -6.28 -31.90 19.83
C GLY A 356 -5.25 -32.26 18.77
N TYR A 357 -5.52 -32.06 17.47
CA TYR A 357 -4.62 -32.46 16.37
C TYR A 357 -4.62 -31.55 15.14
N SER A 358 -5.61 -30.66 15.01
CA SER A 358 -5.68 -29.63 13.95
C SER A 358 -4.82 -28.42 14.31
N TRP A 359 -4.60 -27.57 13.32
CA TRP A 359 -3.95 -26.28 13.54
C TRP A 359 -4.96 -25.32 14.16
N ASP A 360 -4.59 -24.61 15.21
CA ASP A 360 -5.31 -23.45 15.72
C ASP A 360 -4.46 -22.20 15.48
N PHE A 361 -5.09 -21.04 15.29
CA PHE A 361 -4.35 -19.80 15.26
C PHE A 361 -4.06 -19.27 16.67
N PHE A 362 -3.01 -18.47 16.81
CA PHE A 362 -2.68 -17.83 18.07
C PHE A 362 -2.42 -16.33 17.92
N LEU A 363 -2.39 -15.64 19.06
CA LEU A 363 -1.87 -14.28 19.22
C LEU A 363 -1.05 -14.23 20.51
N VAL A 364 0.21 -13.79 20.43
CA VAL A 364 1.11 -13.62 21.58
C VAL A 364 1.48 -12.15 21.70
N LYS A 365 1.40 -11.61 22.93
CA LYS A 365 1.87 -10.25 23.26
C LYS A 365 3.18 -10.30 24.03
N TYR A 366 4.15 -9.50 23.62
CA TYR A 366 5.36 -9.17 24.37
C TYR A 366 5.36 -7.66 24.66
N ASN A 367 6.00 -7.24 25.75
CA ASN A 367 6.29 -5.81 25.94
C ASN A 367 7.55 -5.40 25.16
N SER A 368 7.87 -4.10 25.12
CA SER A 368 9.03 -3.54 24.41
C SER A 368 10.40 -4.11 24.82
N SER A 369 10.49 -4.73 26.00
CA SER A 369 11.67 -5.42 26.52
C SER A 369 11.73 -6.91 26.13
N GLY A 370 10.75 -7.41 25.37
CA GLY A 370 10.66 -8.81 24.98
C GLY A 370 10.15 -9.75 26.08
N VAL A 371 9.49 -9.22 27.13
CA VAL A 371 8.85 -10.04 28.17
C VAL A 371 7.44 -10.39 27.70
N LYS A 372 7.15 -11.69 27.56
CA LYS A 372 5.83 -12.20 27.20
C LYS A 372 4.79 -11.78 28.25
N GLN A 373 3.68 -11.22 27.79
CA GLN A 373 2.56 -10.77 28.62
C GLN A 373 1.45 -11.82 28.65
N TRP A 374 1.07 -12.34 27.48
CA TRP A 374 0.06 -13.38 27.35
C TRP A 374 0.17 -14.09 25.99
N THR A 375 -0.39 -15.30 25.95
CA THR A 375 -0.65 -16.07 24.74
C THR A 375 -2.14 -16.39 24.70
N LYS A 376 -2.78 -16.20 23.55
CA LYS A 376 -4.16 -16.59 23.30
C LYS A 376 -4.19 -17.50 22.08
N GLN A 377 -4.89 -18.62 22.19
CA GLN A 377 -5.08 -19.57 21.11
C GLN A 377 -6.57 -19.72 20.84
N PHE A 378 -6.95 -19.73 19.57
CA PHE A 378 -8.33 -19.81 19.13
C PHE A 378 -8.42 -20.65 17.86
N GLY A 379 -9.50 -21.40 17.73
CA GLY A 379 -9.74 -22.26 16.58
C GLY A 379 -11.16 -22.79 16.58
N THR A 380 -11.40 -23.71 15.65
CA THR A 380 -12.63 -24.45 15.44
C THR A 380 -12.34 -25.95 15.60
N SER A 381 -13.27 -26.82 15.19
CA SER A 381 -12.97 -28.26 15.10
C SER A 381 -12.05 -28.62 13.92
N GLY A 382 -11.92 -27.73 12.93
CA GLY A 382 -11.03 -27.90 11.79
C GLY A 382 -9.69 -27.22 11.99
N SER A 383 -8.95 -26.98 10.90
CA SER A 383 -7.69 -26.25 10.95
C SER A 383 -7.92 -24.75 10.74
N ASP A 384 -7.25 -23.93 11.53
CA ASP A 384 -7.32 -22.48 11.57
C ASP A 384 -5.91 -21.90 11.55
N PHE A 385 -5.67 -20.92 10.68
CA PHE A 385 -4.35 -20.36 10.44
C PHE A 385 -4.43 -18.84 10.53
N GLY A 386 -3.60 -18.22 11.37
CA GLY A 386 -3.44 -16.75 11.41
C GLY A 386 -2.26 -16.33 10.54
N TYR A 387 -2.49 -15.46 9.56
CA TYR A 387 -1.46 -15.03 8.61
C TYR A 387 -1.05 -13.57 8.82
N GLY A 388 -2.01 -12.66 8.98
CA GLY A 388 -1.75 -11.23 9.16
C GLY A 388 -2.20 -10.70 10.52
N VAL A 389 -1.46 -9.71 11.05
CA VAL A 389 -1.85 -8.95 12.24
C VAL A 389 -1.49 -7.47 12.08
N THR A 390 -2.38 -6.58 12.49
CA THR A 390 -2.13 -5.11 12.51
C THR A 390 -2.80 -4.44 13.71
N VAL A 391 -2.48 -3.16 13.95
CA VAL A 391 -3.08 -2.32 15.00
C VAL A 391 -3.70 -1.05 14.42
N ASP A 392 -4.82 -0.60 14.99
CA ASP A 392 -5.39 0.72 14.68
C ASP A 392 -4.83 1.85 15.55
N SER A 393 -5.25 3.09 15.29
CA SER A 393 -4.80 4.28 16.01
C SER A 393 -5.11 4.26 17.52
N SER A 394 -5.98 3.35 17.97
CA SER A 394 -6.35 3.12 19.37
C SER A 394 -5.71 1.86 19.96
N ASP A 395 -4.69 1.31 19.29
CA ASP A 395 -3.99 0.07 19.64
C ASP A 395 -4.92 -1.17 19.71
N ASN A 396 -6.07 -1.16 19.03
CA ASN A 396 -6.86 -2.39 18.84
C ASN A 396 -6.19 -3.25 17.78
N LEU A 397 -6.24 -4.57 17.98
CA LEU A 397 -5.57 -5.57 17.14
C LEU A 397 -6.57 -6.20 16.17
N TYR A 398 -6.11 -6.46 14.96
CA TYR A 398 -6.85 -7.20 13.95
C TYR A 398 -6.01 -8.37 13.48
N VAL A 399 -6.56 -9.58 13.56
CA VAL A 399 -5.91 -10.80 13.08
C VAL A 399 -6.75 -11.38 11.95
N THR A 400 -6.11 -11.73 10.83
CA THR A 400 -6.74 -12.34 9.67
C THR A 400 -6.11 -13.68 9.31
N GLY A 401 -6.83 -14.49 8.56
CA GLY A 401 -6.38 -15.82 8.15
C GLY A 401 -7.47 -16.65 7.52
N LYS A 402 -7.37 -17.98 7.66
CA LYS A 402 -8.40 -18.92 7.18
C LYS A 402 -8.81 -19.92 8.25
N THR A 403 -10.05 -20.39 8.17
CA THR A 403 -10.66 -21.31 9.13
C THR A 403 -11.43 -22.41 8.41
N ASN A 404 -11.33 -23.66 8.89
CA ASN A 404 -12.13 -24.79 8.43
C ASN A 404 -13.23 -25.08 9.46
N GLY A 405 -14.15 -24.13 9.59
CA GLY A 405 -15.23 -24.19 10.57
C GLY A 405 -15.91 -22.85 10.76
N GLY A 406 -17.09 -22.88 11.40
CA GLY A 406 -17.81 -21.66 11.74
C GLY A 406 -17.22 -21.03 13.00
N MET A 407 -16.45 -19.95 12.87
CA MET A 407 -15.79 -19.29 14.00
C MET A 407 -16.77 -18.33 14.69
N ASP A 408 -16.91 -18.44 16.02
CA ASP A 408 -17.77 -17.57 16.84
C ASP A 408 -19.24 -17.49 16.35
N ASN A 409 -19.80 -18.63 15.93
CA ASN A 409 -21.15 -18.76 15.34
C ASN A 409 -21.32 -18.13 13.96
N ASN A 410 -20.24 -17.74 13.28
CA ASN A 410 -20.31 -17.49 11.85
C ASN A 410 -20.51 -18.79 11.06
N THR A 411 -20.92 -18.67 9.81
CA THR A 411 -21.16 -19.81 8.91
C THR A 411 -19.90 -20.11 8.11
N ASN A 412 -19.54 -21.39 8.04
CA ASN A 412 -18.52 -21.88 7.10
C ASN A 412 -19.20 -22.20 5.76
N SER A 413 -18.76 -21.56 4.69
CA SER A 413 -19.39 -21.62 3.37
C SER A 413 -18.72 -22.64 2.46
N GLY A 414 -17.43 -22.91 2.66
CA GLY A 414 -16.63 -23.90 1.93
C GLY A 414 -15.77 -24.78 2.84
N SER A 415 -14.61 -25.25 2.37
CA SER A 415 -13.68 -26.01 3.23
C SER A 415 -12.81 -25.09 4.07
N TYR A 416 -12.37 -23.97 3.50
CA TYR A 416 -11.70 -22.89 4.22
C TYR A 416 -12.36 -21.57 3.87
N ASP A 417 -12.75 -20.81 4.90
CA ASP A 417 -13.24 -19.44 4.75
C ASP A 417 -12.25 -18.46 5.38
N ILE A 418 -12.29 -17.19 4.99
CA ILE A 418 -11.47 -16.15 5.62
C ILE A 418 -12.08 -15.72 6.95
N PHE A 419 -11.26 -15.36 7.92
CA PHE A 419 -11.73 -14.71 9.15
C PHE A 419 -11.01 -13.38 9.39
N LEU A 420 -11.67 -12.47 10.12
CA LEU A 420 -11.08 -11.26 10.70
C LEU A 420 -11.55 -11.12 12.15
N VAL A 421 -10.62 -11.13 13.11
CA VAL A 421 -10.93 -10.99 14.54
C VAL A 421 -10.36 -9.69 15.08
N LYS A 422 -11.19 -8.89 15.74
CA LYS A 422 -10.76 -7.69 16.48
C LYS A 422 -10.55 -7.99 17.97
N TYR A 423 -9.45 -7.52 18.53
CA TYR A 423 -9.21 -7.44 19.97
C TYR A 423 -8.95 -5.99 20.35
N ASN A 424 -9.30 -5.59 21.58
CA ASN A 424 -8.85 -4.29 22.08
C ASN A 424 -7.39 -4.34 22.54
N SER A 425 -6.81 -3.20 22.93
CA SER A 425 -5.41 -3.09 23.38
C SER A 425 -5.05 -3.93 24.62
N SER A 426 -6.04 -4.33 25.42
CA SER A 426 -5.88 -5.29 26.53
C SER A 426 -5.85 -6.75 26.08
N GLY A 427 -6.10 -7.02 24.79
CA GLY A 427 -6.24 -8.34 24.20
C GLY A 427 -7.63 -8.95 24.37
N THR A 428 -8.65 -8.20 24.78
CA THR A 428 -10.02 -8.73 24.89
C THR A 428 -10.68 -8.75 23.52
N LYS A 429 -11.14 -9.93 23.07
CA LYS A 429 -11.83 -10.10 21.78
C LYS A 429 -13.10 -9.24 21.75
N GLN A 430 -13.32 -8.52 20.65
CA GLN A 430 -14.46 -7.63 20.45
C GLN A 430 -15.48 -8.27 19.50
N TRP A 431 -15.03 -8.71 18.32
CA TRP A 431 -15.88 -9.34 17.31
C TRP A 431 -15.06 -10.19 16.35
N THR A 432 -15.76 -11.03 15.59
CA THR A 432 -15.22 -11.89 14.53
C THR A 432 -16.11 -11.76 13.29
N GLN A 433 -15.49 -11.51 12.13
CA GLN A 433 -16.12 -11.62 10.83
C GLN A 433 -15.58 -12.86 10.11
N GLN A 434 -16.43 -13.52 9.35
CA GLN A 434 -16.04 -14.63 8.46
C GLN A 434 -16.73 -14.45 7.12
N LEU A 435 -16.00 -14.71 6.04
CA LEU A 435 -16.47 -14.54 4.67
C LEU A 435 -15.86 -15.64 3.79
N GLY A 436 -16.66 -16.24 2.92
CA GLY A 436 -16.17 -17.29 2.03
C GLY A 436 -17.14 -17.56 0.89
N THR A 437 -16.70 -18.44 0.00
CA THR A 437 -17.42 -19.02 -1.12
C THR A 437 -17.77 -20.48 -0.81
N SER A 438 -18.25 -21.24 -1.78
CA SER A 438 -18.41 -22.69 -1.63
C SER A 438 -17.10 -23.48 -1.73
N SER A 439 -16.00 -22.81 -2.06
CA SER A 439 -14.68 -23.38 -2.29
C SER A 439 -13.71 -22.95 -1.18
N ASP A 440 -12.40 -22.95 -1.44
CA ASP A 440 -11.41 -22.50 -0.46
C ASP A 440 -11.11 -21.00 -0.63
N ASP A 441 -11.04 -20.31 0.50
CA ASP A 441 -10.71 -18.89 0.63
C ASP A 441 -9.63 -18.71 1.70
N SER A 442 -8.70 -17.78 1.47
CA SER A 442 -7.60 -17.48 2.39
C SER A 442 -7.36 -15.98 2.44
N ALA A 443 -7.35 -15.38 3.63
CA ALA A 443 -6.85 -14.02 3.83
C ALA A 443 -5.39 -14.05 4.27
N GLU A 444 -4.51 -13.43 3.50
CA GLU A 444 -3.05 -13.46 3.70
C GLU A 444 -2.55 -12.22 4.44
N GLY A 445 -3.15 -11.05 4.21
CA GLY A 445 -2.71 -9.77 4.77
C GLY A 445 -3.84 -8.89 5.31
N VAL A 446 -3.51 -8.04 6.28
CA VAL A 446 -4.42 -7.05 6.87
C VAL A 446 -3.69 -5.74 7.18
N THR A 447 -4.32 -4.61 6.87
CA THR A 447 -3.81 -3.27 7.20
C THR A 447 -4.96 -2.33 7.56
N VAL A 448 -4.65 -1.15 8.10
CA VAL A 448 -5.64 -0.12 8.46
C VAL A 448 -5.25 1.24 7.91
N ASP A 449 -6.23 2.04 7.50
CA ASP A 449 -6.00 3.43 7.08
C ASP A 449 -6.06 4.43 8.24
N SER A 450 -5.78 5.70 7.92
CA SER A 450 -5.79 6.81 8.88
C SER A 450 -7.14 7.07 9.55
N SER A 451 -8.23 6.47 9.05
CA SER A 451 -9.58 6.54 9.62
C SER A 451 -9.98 5.24 10.32
N ASP A 452 -9.01 4.36 10.60
CA ASP A 452 -9.19 3.03 11.18
C ASP A 452 -10.12 2.10 10.37
N ASN A 453 -10.26 2.32 9.06
CA ASN A 453 -10.87 1.31 8.19
C ASN A 453 -9.87 0.18 7.98
N ILE A 454 -10.37 -1.05 7.92
CA ILE A 454 -9.57 -2.27 7.83
C ILE A 454 -9.66 -2.81 6.41
N TYR A 455 -8.51 -3.18 5.85
CA TYR A 455 -8.40 -3.79 4.53
C TYR A 455 -7.83 -5.20 4.70
N VAL A 456 -8.59 -6.19 4.27
CA VAL A 456 -8.22 -7.60 4.28
C VAL A 456 -8.02 -8.08 2.86
N MET A 457 -6.88 -8.71 2.60
CA MET A 457 -6.48 -9.12 1.26
C MET A 457 -6.10 -10.60 1.27
N GLY A 458 -6.44 -11.31 0.20
CA GLY A 458 -6.07 -12.72 0.04
C GLY A 458 -6.53 -13.29 -1.29
N ASN A 459 -6.88 -14.58 -1.31
CA ASN A 459 -7.29 -15.29 -2.51
C ASN A 459 -8.51 -16.20 -2.29
N THR A 460 -9.27 -16.43 -3.36
CA THR A 460 -10.53 -17.18 -3.38
C THR A 460 -10.61 -18.06 -4.63
N ASP A 461 -11.10 -19.30 -4.48
CA ASP A 461 -11.43 -20.21 -5.60
C ASP A 461 -12.94 -20.15 -5.94
N GLY A 462 -13.47 -18.92 -6.03
CA GLY A 462 -14.87 -18.65 -6.26
C GLY A 462 -15.20 -17.16 -6.35
N GLY A 463 -16.47 -16.84 -6.63
CA GLY A 463 -16.96 -15.46 -6.71
C GLY A 463 -17.28 -14.89 -5.34
N LEU A 464 -16.28 -14.33 -4.65
CA LEU A 464 -16.41 -13.85 -3.28
C LEU A 464 -17.38 -12.67 -3.22
N ASP A 465 -18.40 -12.77 -2.35
CA ASP A 465 -19.39 -11.71 -2.16
C ASP A 465 -20.13 -11.29 -3.45
N GLY A 466 -20.33 -12.23 -4.37
CA GLY A 466 -21.00 -11.98 -5.65
C GLY A 466 -20.12 -11.33 -6.73
N ASN A 467 -18.82 -11.20 -6.49
CA ASN A 467 -17.87 -10.83 -7.53
C ASN A 467 -17.68 -11.96 -8.55
N ILE A 468 -17.10 -11.62 -9.71
CA ILE A 468 -16.83 -12.56 -10.78
C ILE A 468 -15.51 -13.29 -10.48
N ASN A 469 -15.57 -14.62 -10.48
CA ASN A 469 -14.37 -15.44 -10.55
C ASN A 469 -13.92 -15.60 -12.01
N SER A 470 -12.67 -15.24 -12.27
CA SER A 470 -12.13 -15.15 -13.63
C SER A 470 -11.53 -16.47 -14.13
N GLY A 471 -11.33 -17.44 -13.25
CA GLY A 471 -10.68 -18.70 -13.58
C GLY A 471 -10.36 -19.55 -12.36
N GLY A 472 -9.07 -19.75 -12.10
CA GLY A 472 -8.60 -20.46 -10.91
C GLY A 472 -8.78 -19.61 -9.65
N TRP A 473 -7.76 -19.61 -8.80
CA TRP A 473 -7.74 -18.70 -7.65
C TRP A 473 -7.64 -17.26 -8.15
N ASP A 474 -8.48 -16.35 -7.63
CA ASP A 474 -8.33 -14.91 -7.84
C ASP A 474 -7.95 -14.24 -6.52
N PHE A 475 -7.26 -13.08 -6.59
CA PHE A 475 -7.06 -12.29 -5.38
C PHE A 475 -8.25 -11.38 -5.10
N PHE A 476 -8.47 -11.07 -3.82
CA PHE A 476 -9.51 -10.15 -3.38
C PHE A 476 -8.96 -9.08 -2.42
N LEU A 477 -9.72 -8.01 -2.27
CA LEU A 477 -9.56 -6.97 -1.25
C LEU A 477 -10.93 -6.65 -0.64
N VAL A 478 -11.08 -6.77 0.68
CA VAL A 478 -12.31 -6.44 1.42
C VAL A 478 -12.03 -5.26 2.35
N LYS A 479 -12.89 -4.25 2.32
CA LYS A 479 -12.87 -3.14 3.27
C LYS A 479 -13.93 -3.34 4.35
N TYR A 480 -13.54 -3.15 5.60
CA TYR A 480 -14.42 -2.99 6.76
C TYR A 480 -14.19 -1.62 7.38
N ASN A 481 -15.21 -1.03 8.00
CA ASN A 481 -14.99 0.12 8.88
C ASN A 481 -14.51 -0.34 10.27
N SER A 482 -14.13 0.60 11.15
CA SER A 482 -13.60 0.31 12.49
C SER A 482 -14.55 -0.45 13.43
N SER A 483 -15.86 -0.49 13.12
CA SER A 483 -16.86 -1.29 13.85
C SER A 483 -16.98 -2.73 13.34
N GLY A 484 -16.27 -3.10 12.29
CA GLY A 484 -16.32 -4.42 11.66
C GLY A 484 -17.45 -4.57 10.65
N THR A 485 -18.08 -3.47 10.21
CA THR A 485 -19.09 -3.52 9.14
C THR A 485 -18.39 -3.49 7.78
N LYS A 486 -18.60 -4.53 6.97
CA LYS A 486 -18.08 -4.60 5.60
C LYS A 486 -18.62 -3.44 4.75
N GLN A 487 -17.74 -2.79 4.00
CA GLN A 487 -18.07 -1.68 3.10
C GLN A 487 -18.15 -2.14 1.65
N TRP A 488 -17.13 -2.85 1.17
CA TRP A 488 -17.07 -3.39 -0.19
C TRP A 488 -16.08 -4.55 -0.29
N THR A 489 -16.20 -5.33 -1.37
CA THR A 489 -15.26 -6.38 -1.80
C THR A 489 -14.89 -6.13 -3.25
N GLN A 490 -13.60 -6.15 -3.56
CA GLN A 490 -13.05 -6.21 -4.92
C GLN A 490 -12.39 -7.56 -5.14
N GLN A 491 -12.53 -8.11 -6.35
CA GLN A 491 -11.86 -9.33 -6.77
C GLN A 491 -11.31 -9.12 -8.18
N LEU A 492 -10.06 -9.54 -8.40
CA LEU A 492 -9.38 -9.39 -9.68
C LEU A 492 -8.49 -10.61 -9.93
N GLY A 493 -8.48 -11.08 -11.16
CA GLY A 493 -7.65 -12.20 -11.59
C GLY A 493 -7.77 -12.46 -13.07
N THR A 494 -7.33 -13.64 -13.47
CA THR A 494 -7.20 -14.11 -14.85
C THR A 494 -7.89 -15.46 -14.99
N SER A 495 -7.75 -16.11 -16.15
CA SER A 495 -8.25 -17.49 -16.32
C SER A 495 -7.45 -18.54 -15.53
N SER A 496 -6.33 -18.16 -14.93
CA SER A 496 -5.38 -19.01 -14.21
C SER A 496 -5.34 -18.61 -12.73
N ASP A 497 -4.36 -19.12 -11.96
CA ASP A 497 -4.20 -18.75 -10.55
C ASP A 497 -3.53 -17.38 -10.37
N ASP A 498 -4.14 -16.57 -9.52
CA ASP A 498 -3.75 -15.25 -9.08
C ASP A 498 -3.88 -15.17 -7.55
N SER A 499 -2.84 -14.69 -6.86
CA SER A 499 -2.81 -14.66 -5.40
C SER A 499 -2.22 -13.37 -4.92
N GLY A 500 -2.94 -12.67 -4.04
CA GLY A 500 -2.42 -11.54 -3.30
C GLY A 500 -1.70 -12.00 -2.03
N LYS A 501 -0.59 -11.36 -1.71
CA LYS A 501 0.33 -11.73 -0.62
C LYS A 501 0.63 -10.59 0.35
N GLY A 502 0.78 -9.37 -0.16
CA GLY A 502 1.01 -8.18 0.67
C GLY A 502 -0.03 -7.10 0.41
N VAL A 503 -0.39 -6.36 1.47
CA VAL A 503 -1.27 -5.17 1.40
C VAL A 503 -0.75 -4.05 2.29
N THR A 504 -0.79 -2.81 1.79
CA THR A 504 -0.45 -1.62 2.57
C THR A 504 -1.30 -0.42 2.13
N VAL A 505 -1.28 0.65 2.92
CA VAL A 505 -1.97 1.90 2.61
C VAL A 505 -1.03 3.08 2.74
N ASP A 506 -1.18 4.07 1.87
CA ASP A 506 -0.43 5.32 1.97
C ASP A 506 -1.17 6.40 2.78
N SER A 507 -0.47 7.51 3.03
CA SER A 507 -1.03 8.65 3.77
C SER A 507 -2.21 9.34 3.08
N SER A 508 -2.44 9.04 1.79
CA SER A 508 -3.59 9.50 1.01
C SER A 508 -4.72 8.46 0.99
N ASN A 509 -4.62 7.40 1.79
CA ASN A 509 -5.54 6.27 1.88
C ASN A 509 -5.70 5.50 0.55
N ASN A 510 -4.68 5.53 -0.32
CA ASN A 510 -4.60 4.57 -1.42
C ASN A 510 -4.12 3.23 -0.88
N ILE A 511 -4.66 2.15 -1.44
CA ILE A 511 -4.36 0.78 -1.06
C ILE A 511 -3.51 0.13 -2.14
N TYR A 512 -2.42 -0.51 -1.75
CA TYR A 512 -1.52 -1.23 -2.64
C TYR A 512 -1.55 -2.71 -2.31
N VAL A 513 -1.74 -3.55 -3.32
CA VAL A 513 -1.73 -5.01 -3.20
C VAL A 513 -0.65 -5.58 -4.11
N THR A 514 0.15 -6.50 -3.60
CA THR A 514 1.15 -7.26 -4.37
C THR A 514 0.91 -8.76 -4.28
N GLY A 515 1.46 -9.51 -5.22
CA GLY A 515 1.28 -10.95 -5.29
C GLY A 515 1.86 -11.56 -6.55
N PHE A 516 1.28 -12.67 -7.00
CA PHE A 516 1.58 -13.26 -8.30
C PHE A 516 0.33 -13.47 -9.16
N THR A 517 0.52 -13.43 -10.47
CA THR A 517 -0.48 -13.77 -11.49
C THR A 517 0.08 -14.81 -12.45
N SER A 518 -0.74 -15.78 -12.85
CA SER A 518 -0.39 -16.79 -13.87
C SER A 518 -1.01 -16.46 -15.25
N GLY A 519 -1.31 -15.19 -15.48
CA GLY A 519 -1.94 -14.68 -16.70
C GLY A 519 -1.62 -13.20 -16.95
N GLY A 520 -2.18 -12.62 -18.01
CA GLY A 520 -2.05 -11.20 -18.31
C GLY A 520 -3.05 -10.38 -17.51
N LEU A 521 -2.71 -10.06 -16.27
CA LEU A 521 -3.60 -9.38 -15.32
C LEU A 521 -3.97 -7.99 -15.83
N ASP A 522 -5.27 -7.70 -15.91
CA ASP A 522 -5.78 -6.38 -16.31
C ASP A 522 -5.23 -5.91 -17.68
N GLY A 523 -5.08 -6.85 -18.61
CA GLY A 523 -4.59 -6.59 -19.97
C GLY A 523 -3.06 -6.42 -20.09
N ASN A 524 -2.31 -6.61 -19.00
CA ASN A 524 -0.85 -6.64 -19.05
C ASN A 524 -0.34 -7.92 -19.73
N THR A 525 0.95 -7.91 -20.10
CA THR A 525 1.59 -9.08 -20.72
C THR A 525 2.11 -10.02 -19.65
N ASN A 526 1.77 -11.31 -19.76
CA ASN A 526 2.41 -12.36 -18.98
C ASN A 526 3.74 -12.80 -19.63
N LEU A 527 4.84 -12.66 -18.90
CA LEU A 527 6.18 -12.99 -19.38
C LEU A 527 6.66 -14.38 -18.91
N GLY A 528 6.08 -14.92 -17.85
CA GLY A 528 6.50 -16.17 -17.22
C GLY A 528 5.37 -17.16 -16.95
N ALA A 529 5.68 -18.15 -16.11
CA ALA A 529 4.65 -19.03 -15.55
C ALA A 529 3.87 -18.31 -14.44
N ARG A 530 4.57 -17.45 -13.69
CA ARG A 530 4.00 -16.48 -12.75
C ARG A 530 4.76 -15.17 -12.89
N ASP A 531 4.04 -14.08 -12.87
CA ASP A 531 4.57 -12.72 -12.81
C ASP A 531 4.16 -12.05 -11.51
N ILE A 532 4.98 -11.13 -11.02
CA ILE A 532 4.67 -10.22 -9.92
C ILE A 532 3.60 -9.23 -10.40
N PHE A 533 2.65 -8.89 -9.53
CA PHE A 533 1.79 -7.71 -9.77
C PHE A 533 1.88 -6.71 -8.63
N LEU A 534 1.61 -5.44 -8.93
CA LEU A 534 1.30 -4.38 -7.99
C LEU A 534 0.02 -3.67 -8.47
N VAL A 535 -1.01 -3.65 -7.63
CA VAL A 535 -2.31 -3.05 -7.93
C VAL A 535 -2.61 -1.93 -6.95
N LYS A 536 -3.13 -0.79 -7.44
CA LYS A 536 -3.57 0.35 -6.61
C LYS A 536 -5.08 0.54 -6.66
N TYR A 537 -5.69 0.62 -5.48
CA TYR A 537 -7.07 1.08 -5.28
C TYR A 537 -7.08 2.40 -4.52
N ASN A 538 -8.10 3.24 -4.71
CA ASN A 538 -8.41 4.32 -3.78
C ASN A 538 -9.28 3.79 -2.61
N SER A 539 -9.59 4.65 -1.65
CA SER A 539 -10.39 4.32 -0.46
C SER A 539 -11.82 3.84 -0.75
N ASP A 540 -12.36 4.15 -1.93
CA ASP A 540 -13.68 3.71 -2.39
C ASP A 540 -13.63 2.35 -3.12
N GLY A 541 -12.44 1.75 -3.25
CA GLY A 541 -12.25 0.47 -3.93
C GLY A 541 -12.20 0.59 -5.46
N VAL A 542 -12.01 1.79 -5.99
CA VAL A 542 -11.84 2.02 -7.42
C VAL A 542 -10.38 1.75 -7.81
N LEU A 543 -10.18 0.86 -8.78
CA LEU A 543 -8.87 0.59 -9.40
C LEU A 543 -8.37 1.85 -10.14
N GLN A 544 -7.16 2.30 -9.81
CA GLN A 544 -6.66 3.65 -10.14
C GLN A 544 -6.01 3.81 -11.51
#